data_AF-A0AA96LEM1-F1
#
_entry.id   AF-A0AA96LEM1-F1
#
_cell.length_a   1.000
_cell.length_b   1.000
_cell.length_c   1.000
_cell.angle_alpha   90.00
_cell.angle_beta   90.00
_cell.angle_gamma   90.00
#
_symmetry.space_group_name_H-M   'P 1'
#
loop_
_entity.id
_entity.type
_entity.pdbx_description
1 polymer ?
#
loop_
_entity_poly.entity_id
_entity_poly.type
_entity_poly.pdbx_seq_one_letter_code
_entity_poly.pdbx_strand_id
1 'polypeptide(L)'
;MELLIEAVKSSPEAREHVTEILLEEKARKEYARLSGVTSLEGMKRWREVQPDVQERFLSNVFCGNCGVVRIKDYTVQLMPYGIVLEGVCSTCSRKVARVVE
;
A
#
# COMPACT_ATOMS: atom_id res chain seq x y z
N MET A 1 0.79 -13.91 33.57
CA MET A 1 0.64 -13.67 32.11
C MET A 1 -0.41 -14.59 31.50
N GLU A 2 -0.46 -15.89 31.86
CA GLU A 2 -1.52 -16.82 31.41
C GLU A 2 -2.95 -16.40 31.82
N LEU A 3 -3.16 -15.93 33.06
CA LEU A 3 -4.48 -15.47 33.53
C LEU A 3 -5.02 -14.25 32.78
N LEU A 4 -4.14 -13.39 32.26
CA LEU A 4 -4.52 -12.26 31.42
C LEU A 4 -4.93 -12.72 30.01
N ILE A 5 -4.25 -13.75 29.47
CA ILE A 5 -4.58 -14.34 28.17
C ILE A 5 -5.94 -15.02 28.23
N GLU A 6 -6.27 -15.73 29.32
CA GLU A 6 -7.59 -16.35 29.49
C GLU A 6 -8.72 -15.33 29.65
N ALA A 7 -8.48 -14.21 30.34
CA ALA A 7 -9.46 -13.13 30.47
C ALA A 7 -9.73 -12.41 29.14
N VAL A 8 -8.68 -12.16 28.33
CA VAL A 8 -8.84 -11.63 26.95
C VAL A 8 -9.56 -12.65 26.08
N LYS A 9 -9.23 -13.93 26.23
CA LYS A 9 -9.92 -15.02 25.54
C LYS A 9 -11.34 -15.24 26.07
N SER A 10 -11.84 -14.64 27.14
CA SER A 10 -13.21 -14.89 27.61
C SER A 10 -14.18 -13.74 27.32
N SER A 11 -13.68 -12.55 27.02
CA SER A 11 -14.49 -11.41 26.52
C SER A 11 -14.61 -11.46 24.99
N PRO A 12 -15.83 -11.53 24.43
CA PRO A 12 -16.08 -11.43 22.99
C PRO A 12 -15.52 -10.13 22.39
N GLU A 13 -15.67 -9.01 23.09
CA GLU A 13 -15.23 -7.69 22.65
C GLU A 13 -13.70 -7.60 22.58
N ALA A 14 -13.01 -8.16 23.58
CA ALA A 14 -11.56 -8.23 23.59
C ALA A 14 -11.02 -9.13 22.46
N ARG A 15 -11.71 -10.23 22.15
CA ARG A 15 -11.35 -11.12 21.03
C ARG A 15 -11.50 -10.43 19.67
N GLU A 16 -12.57 -9.66 19.47
CA GLU A 16 -12.81 -8.93 18.23
C GLU A 16 -11.70 -7.90 17.99
N HIS A 17 -11.38 -7.07 19.00
CA HIS A 17 -10.32 -6.08 18.89
C HIS A 17 -8.94 -6.70 18.64
N VAL A 18 -8.60 -7.80 19.31
CA VAL A 18 -7.34 -8.52 19.06
C VAL A 18 -7.30 -9.08 17.64
N THR A 19 -8.44 -9.53 17.10
CA THR A 19 -8.52 -10.05 15.74
C THR A 19 -8.25 -8.96 14.71
N GLU A 20 -8.82 -7.77 14.87
CA GLU A 20 -8.55 -6.61 14.01
C GLU A 20 -7.07 -6.26 13.98
N ILE A 21 -6.43 -6.17 15.16
CA ILE A 21 -4.99 -5.89 15.27
C ILE A 21 -4.17 -6.93 14.49
N LEU A 22 -4.48 -8.22 14.67
CA LEU A 22 -3.78 -9.30 13.96
C LEU A 22 -3.97 -9.24 12.45
N LEU A 23 -5.15 -8.83 11.97
CA LEU A 23 -5.43 -8.65 10.55
C LEU A 23 -4.60 -7.50 9.97
N GLU A 24 -4.53 -6.36 10.67
CA GLU A 24 -3.71 -5.22 10.27
C GLU A 24 -2.21 -5.55 10.24
N GLU A 25 -1.71 -6.26 11.25
CA GLU A 25 -0.31 -6.71 11.28
C GLU A 25 0.01 -7.66 10.13
N LYS A 26 -0.91 -8.60 9.83
CA LYS A 26 -0.76 -9.53 8.71
C LYS A 26 -0.76 -8.78 7.38
N ALA A 27 -1.66 -7.82 7.20
CA ALA A 27 -1.72 -6.98 6.00
C ALA A 27 -0.42 -6.17 5.83
N ARG A 28 0.10 -5.59 6.92
CA ARG A 28 1.39 -4.87 6.91
C ARG A 28 2.56 -5.77 6.52
N LYS A 29 2.62 -7.00 7.04
CA LYS A 29 3.67 -7.98 6.70
C LYS A 29 3.59 -8.39 5.23
N GLU A 30 2.38 -8.63 4.72
CA GLU A 30 2.20 -8.98 3.31
C GLU A 30 2.56 -7.81 2.40
N TYR A 31 2.16 -6.58 2.74
CA TYR A 31 2.59 -5.38 2.02
C TYR A 31 4.11 -5.22 2.00
N ALA A 32 4.78 -5.38 3.14
CA ALA A 32 6.24 -5.31 3.23
C ALA A 32 6.93 -6.38 2.36
N ARG A 33 6.32 -7.57 2.23
CA ARG A 33 6.80 -8.65 1.36
C ARG A 33 6.64 -8.32 -0.12
N LEU A 34 5.56 -7.64 -0.50
CA LEU A 34 5.22 -7.31 -1.88
C LEU A 34 5.87 -6.00 -2.36
N SER A 35 6.35 -5.14 -1.46
CA SER A 35 6.96 -3.86 -1.81
C SER A 35 8.09 -4.03 -2.83
N GLY A 36 8.06 -3.22 -3.90
CA GLY A 36 8.99 -3.33 -5.01
C GLY A 36 8.75 -4.50 -5.96
N VAL A 37 7.63 -5.22 -5.86
CA VAL A 37 7.23 -6.28 -6.79
C VAL A 37 5.99 -5.85 -7.57
N THR A 38 6.03 -6.02 -8.89
CA THR A 38 4.87 -5.76 -9.74
C THR A 38 3.94 -6.98 -9.77
N SER A 39 2.67 -6.77 -9.39
CA SER A 39 1.63 -7.78 -9.50
C SER A 39 1.09 -7.87 -10.94
N LEU A 40 0.90 -9.10 -11.44
CA LEU A 40 0.37 -9.30 -12.80
C LEU A 40 -1.04 -8.71 -12.97
N GLU A 41 -1.90 -8.90 -11.96
CA GLU A 41 -3.27 -8.37 -11.98
C GLU A 41 -3.28 -6.84 -11.86
N GLY A 42 -2.46 -6.25 -10.99
CA GLY A 42 -2.32 -4.79 -10.90
C GLY A 42 -1.87 -4.18 -12.22
N MET A 43 -0.92 -4.81 -12.92
CA MET A 43 -0.50 -4.35 -14.25
C MET A 43 -1.59 -4.46 -15.32
N LYS A 44 -2.45 -5.48 -15.26
CA LYS A 44 -3.58 -5.58 -16.19
C LYS A 44 -4.53 -4.40 -15.99
N ARG A 45 -4.97 -4.17 -14.75
CA ARG A 45 -5.87 -3.05 -14.42
C ARG A 45 -5.24 -1.69 -14.70
N TRP A 46 -3.96 -1.53 -14.39
CA TRP A 46 -3.26 -0.28 -14.70
C TRP A 46 -3.26 0.02 -16.20
N ARG A 47 -3.06 -1.00 -17.06
CA ARG A 47 -3.11 -0.85 -18.52
C ARG A 47 -4.49 -0.51 -19.08
N GLU A 48 -5.56 -0.78 -18.33
CA GLU A 48 -6.92 -0.41 -18.71
C GLU A 48 -7.22 1.09 -18.46
N VAL A 49 -6.43 1.73 -17.58
CA VAL A 49 -6.52 3.18 -17.35
C VAL A 49 -6.06 3.93 -18.59
N GLN A 50 -6.83 4.93 -19.02
CA GLN A 50 -6.50 5.71 -20.22
C GLN A 50 -5.14 6.42 -20.07
N PRO A 51 -4.32 6.52 -21.15
CA PRO A 51 -2.96 7.05 -21.05
C PRO A 51 -2.85 8.46 -20.46
N ASP A 52 -3.81 9.35 -20.74
CA ASP A 52 -3.84 10.70 -20.18
C ASP A 52 -4.15 10.69 -18.68
N VAL A 53 -4.99 9.76 -18.22
CA VAL A 53 -5.28 9.55 -16.81
C VAL A 53 -4.08 8.91 -16.10
N GLN A 54 -3.42 7.95 -16.73
CA GLN A 54 -2.16 7.39 -16.21
C GLN A 54 -1.13 8.50 -15.99
N GLU A 55 -0.96 9.38 -16.98
CA GLU A 55 -0.02 10.50 -16.93
C GLU A 55 -0.32 11.46 -15.77
N ARG A 56 -1.61 11.73 -15.48
CA ARG A 56 -2.01 12.53 -14.31
C ARG A 56 -1.60 11.89 -13.00
N PHE A 57 -1.80 10.58 -12.85
CA PHE A 57 -1.35 9.87 -11.64
C PHE A 57 0.19 9.85 -11.52
N LEU A 58 0.89 9.61 -12.64
CA LEU A 58 2.35 9.55 -12.67
C LEU A 58 3.00 10.91 -12.38
N SER A 59 2.36 12.02 -12.75
CA SER A 59 2.86 13.38 -12.53
C SER A 59 2.38 14.03 -11.22
N ASN A 60 1.46 13.39 -10.49
CA ASN A 60 0.88 13.91 -9.25
C ASN A 60 1.18 12.99 -8.04
N VAL A 61 2.46 12.84 -7.74
CA VAL A 61 2.93 12.03 -6.61
C VAL A 61 3.53 12.93 -5.54
N PHE A 62 3.09 12.79 -4.29
CA PHE A 62 3.62 13.59 -3.19
C PHE A 62 4.95 13.01 -2.68
N CYS A 63 6.01 13.80 -2.79
CA CYS A 63 7.29 13.56 -2.15
C CYS A 63 7.41 14.46 -0.92
N GLY A 64 7.61 13.88 0.26
CA GLY A 64 7.78 14.64 1.50
C GLY A 64 8.96 15.63 1.50
N ASN A 65 9.88 15.53 0.53
CA ASN A 65 11.00 16.47 0.35
C ASN A 65 10.75 17.52 -0.74
N CYS A 66 10.05 17.17 -1.82
CA CYS A 66 9.94 17.99 -3.03
C CYS A 66 8.53 18.51 -3.32
N GLY A 67 7.51 18.07 -2.57
CA GLY A 67 6.11 18.35 -2.87
C GLY A 67 5.59 17.46 -3.99
N VAL A 68 4.72 17.99 -4.84
CA VAL A 68 4.14 17.24 -5.97
C VAL A 68 5.18 17.06 -7.07
N VAL A 69 5.44 15.82 -7.45
CA VAL A 69 6.46 15.42 -8.41
C VAL A 69 5.98 14.29 -9.32
N ARG A 70 6.75 14.01 -10.36
CA ARG A 70 6.63 12.79 -11.16
C ARG A 70 7.28 11.60 -10.44
N ILE A 71 6.65 10.44 -10.51
CA ILE A 71 7.25 9.15 -10.14
C ILE A 71 8.00 8.54 -11.33
N LYS A 72 9.15 7.92 -11.06
CA LYS A 72 9.92 7.12 -12.02
C LYS A 72 10.28 5.76 -11.41
N ASP A 73 10.70 4.83 -12.27
CA ASP A 73 11.15 3.48 -11.91
C ASP A 73 10.17 2.76 -10.97
N TYR A 74 8.88 2.78 -11.34
CA TYR A 74 7.80 2.34 -10.47
C TYR A 74 7.36 0.89 -10.73
N THR A 75 6.85 0.26 -9.68
CA THR A 75 6.16 -1.03 -9.70
C THR A 75 4.66 -0.83 -9.48
N VAL A 76 3.87 -1.81 -9.88
CA VAL A 76 2.40 -1.76 -9.79
C VAL A 76 1.89 -2.90 -8.93
N GLN A 77 1.35 -2.57 -7.76
CA GLN A 77 0.81 -3.54 -6.82
C GLN A 77 -0.71 -3.41 -6.73
N LEU A 78 -1.40 -4.54 -6.72
CA LEU A 78 -2.81 -4.58 -6.35
C LEU A 78 -2.92 -4.86 -4.85
N MET A 79 -3.45 -3.89 -4.12
CA MET A 79 -3.74 -3.96 -2.70
C MET A 79 -5.26 -4.05 -2.49
N PRO A 80 -5.72 -4.44 -1.28
CA PRO A 80 -7.17 -4.53 -0.99
C PRO A 80 -7.95 -3.24 -1.26
N TYR A 81 -7.28 -2.08 -1.15
CA TYR A 81 -7.86 -0.76 -1.35
C TYR A 81 -7.60 -0.16 -2.75
N GLY A 82 -6.97 -0.89 -3.67
CA GLY A 82 -6.75 -0.43 -5.05
C GLY A 82 -5.33 -0.66 -5.56
N ILE A 83 -5.00 0.00 -6.68
CA ILE A 83 -3.67 -0.07 -7.28
C ILE A 83 -2.74 0.92 -6.54
N VAL A 84 -1.56 0.46 -6.19
CA VAL A 84 -0.49 1.29 -5.63
C VAL A 84 0.70 1.28 -6.60
N LEU A 85 1.13 2.48 -6.97
CA LEU A 85 2.36 2.71 -7.71
C LEU A 85 3.47 3.03 -6.70
N GLU A 86 4.53 2.22 -6.67
CA GLU A 86 5.70 2.44 -5.79
C GLU A 86 6.95 2.66 -6.62
N GLY A 87 7.70 3.72 -6.35
CA GLY A 87 8.86 4.08 -7.15
C GLY A 87 9.68 5.16 -6.47
N VAL A 88 10.36 5.98 -7.27
CA VAL A 88 11.22 7.05 -6.76
C VAL A 88 10.83 8.42 -7.31
N CYS A 89 11.06 9.45 -6.50
CA CYS A 89 10.89 10.84 -6.88
C CYS A 89 11.80 11.18 -8.06
N SER A 90 11.24 11.80 -9.10
CA SER A 90 12.03 12.20 -10.28
C SER A 90 13.17 13.17 -9.94
N THR A 91 12.98 14.02 -8.93
CA THR A 91 13.90 15.09 -8.50
C THR A 91 14.98 14.64 -7.52
N CYS A 92 14.60 13.97 -6.42
CA CYS A 92 15.53 13.64 -5.32
C CYS A 92 15.78 12.14 -5.13
N SER A 93 15.18 11.28 -5.97
CA SER A 93 15.32 9.83 -5.95
C SER A 93 14.94 9.12 -4.64
N ARG A 94 14.31 9.83 -3.69
CA ARG A 94 13.70 9.20 -2.50
C ARG A 94 12.48 8.36 -2.89
N LYS A 95 12.19 7.34 -2.09
CA LYS A 95 11.01 6.49 -2.26
C LYS A 95 9.73 7.31 -2.17
N VAL A 96 8.79 7.05 -3.07
CA VAL A 96 7.45 7.64 -3.11
C VAL A 96 6.43 6.58 -3.51
N ALA A 97 5.17 6.84 -3.17
CA ALA A 97 4.06 5.98 -3.59
C ALA A 97 2.84 6.81 -3.98
N ARG A 98 2.00 6.25 -4.86
CA ARG A 98 0.73 6.84 -5.29
C ARG A 98 -0.36 5.78 -5.36
N VAL A 99 -1.47 6.02 -4.68
CA VAL A 99 -2.69 5.21 -4.86
C VAL A 99 -3.45 5.72 -6.09
N VAL A 100 -3.95 4.78 -6.89
CA VAL A 100 -4.87 5.04 -8.01
C VAL A 100 -6.30 4.84 -7.48
N GLU A 101 -7.05 5.93 -7.42
CA GLU A 101 -8.44 6.01 -6.94
C GLU A 101 -9.42 6.13 -8.11
#